data_AF-A0A927CY75-F1
#
_entry.id   AF-A0A927CY75-F1
#
_cell.length_a   1.000
_cell.length_b   1.000
_cell.length_c   1.000
_cell.angle_alpha   90.00
_cell.angle_beta   90.00
_cell.angle_gamma   90.00
#
_symmetry.space_group_name_H-M   'P 1'
#
loop_
_entity.id
_entity.type
_entity.pdbx_description
1 polymer ?
#
loop_
_entity_poly.entity_id
_entity_poly.type
_entity_poly.pdbx_seq_one_letter_code
_entity_poly.pdbx_strand_id
1 'polypeptide(L)' 'MEFSLCTHDCAMPVEVTLDDDNGRYTIRKSDTSGEYFNTPQELITWIRQNFHAEQFCDLNEYQEMMRVLQEYR' A
#
# COMPACT_ATOMS: atom_id res chain seq x y z
N MET A 1 -10.68 -1.34 -3.95
CA MET A 1 -9.65 -2.40 -3.87
C MET A 1 -8.89 -2.23 -2.57
N GLU A 2 -8.63 -3.33 -1.89
CA GLU A 2 -7.91 -3.34 -0.61
C GLU A 2 -6.82 -4.41 -0.68
N PHE A 3 -5.62 -4.04 -0.25
CA PHE A 3 -4.46 -4.93 -0.18
C PHE A 3 -4.01 -5.05 1.27
N SER A 4 -3.62 -6.25 1.66
CA SER A 4 -3.08 -6.54 2.98
C SER A 4 -1.70 -7.16 2.76
N LEU A 5 -0.64 -6.47 3.17
CA LEU A 5 0.73 -6.93 2.99
C LEU A 5 1.33 -7.33 4.34
N CYS A 6 1.86 -8.54 4.43
CA CYS A 6 2.52 -9.01 5.64
C CYS A 6 3.91 -8.36 5.77
N THR A 7 4.22 -7.74 6.91
CA THR A 7 5.52 -7.11 7.18
C THR A 7 6.31 -7.83 8.27
N HIS A 8 7.64 -7.76 8.19
CA HIS A 8 8.53 -8.33 9.20
C HIS A 8 8.59 -7.51 10.49
N ASP A 9 8.20 -6.24 10.43
CA ASP A 9 8.52 -5.22 11.44
C ASP A 9 7.47 -5.13 12.58
N CYS A 10 6.27 -5.69 12.44
CA CYS A 10 5.26 -5.60 13.51
C CYS A 10 4.13 -6.64 13.45
N ALA A 11 3.35 -6.70 14.54
CA ALA A 11 2.24 -7.65 14.73
C ALA A 11 1.01 -7.42 13.84
N MET A 12 0.98 -6.35 13.04
CA MET A 12 -0.15 -6.02 12.17
C MET A 12 0.31 -5.82 10.72
N PRO A 13 -0.45 -6.30 9.73
CA PRO A 13 -0.15 -6.12 8.31
C PRO A 13 -0.30 -4.66 7.88
N VAL A 14 0.37 -4.31 6.79
CA VAL A 14 0.16 -3.04 6.09
C VAL A 14 -1.09 -3.14 5.24
N GLU A 15 -2.02 -2.21 5.40
CA GLU A 15 -3.27 -2.18 4.64
C GLU A 15 -3.23 -1.02 3.65
N VAL A 16 -3.54 -1.28 2.38
CA VAL A 16 -3.63 -0.26 1.33
C VAL A 16 -5.03 -0.29 0.75
N THR A 17 -5.76 0.80 0.90
CA THR A 17 -7.12 0.97 0.37
C THR A 17 -7.07 1.93 -0.81
N LEU A 18 -7.58 1.47 -1.96
CA LEU A 18 -7.89 2.30 -3.12
C LEU A 18 -9.37 2.17 -3.43
N ASP A 19 -10.14 3.15 -3.00
CA ASP A 19 -11.56 3.22 -3.28
C ASP A 19 -11.84 4.40 -4.21
N ASP A 20 -11.97 4.12 -5.51
CA ASP A 20 -12.22 5.14 -6.52
C ASP A 20 -13.64 5.71 -6.41
N ASP A 21 -14.60 4.88 -5.97
CA ASP A 21 -16.02 5.23 -5.84
C ASP A 21 -16.25 6.30 -4.77
N ASN A 22 -15.62 6.18 -3.59
CA ASN A 22 -15.60 7.23 -2.57
C ASN A 22 -14.40 8.19 -2.67
N GLY A 23 -13.49 8.00 -3.63
CA GLY A 23 -12.24 8.77 -3.74
C GLY A 23 -11.33 8.64 -2.51
N ARG A 24 -11.35 7.48 -1.83
CA ARG A 24 -10.60 7.22 -0.61
C ARG A 24 -9.35 6.41 -0.92
N TYR A 25 -8.19 7.04 -0.77
CA TYR A 25 -6.88 6.41 -0.94
C TYR A 25 -6.12 6.48 0.37
N THR A 26 -6.00 5.36 1.07
CA THR A 26 -5.37 5.33 2.39
C THR A 26 -4.38 4.19 2.53
N ILE A 27 -3.28 4.46 3.22
CA ILE A 27 -2.31 3.45 3.64
C ILE A 27 -2.33 3.40 5.15
N ARG A 28 -2.43 2.20 5.72
CA ARG A 28 -2.24 1.95 7.14
C ARG A 28 -1.00 1.11 7.32
N LYS A 29 -0.04 1.63 8.08
CA LYS A 29 1.23 0.97 8.36
C LYS A 29 1.13 0.10 9.60
N SER A 30 2.05 -0.85 9.69
CA SER A 30 2.23 -1.72 10.85
C SER A 30 2.53 -0.95 12.14
N ASP A 31 3.13 0.25 12.04
CA ASP A 31 3.44 1.15 13.16
C ASP A 31 2.24 2.02 13.62
N THR A 32 0.99 1.59 13.37
CA THR A 32 -0.26 2.32 13.67
C THR A 32 -0.47 3.66 12.94
N SER A 33 0.58 4.19 12.30
CA SER A 33 0.54 5.36 11.44
C SER A 33 -0.24 5.06 10.15
N GLY A 34 -0.98 6.05 9.65
CA GLY A 34 -1.65 5.96 8.35
C GLY A 34 -1.54 7.26 7.56
N GLU A 35 -1.52 7.14 6.24
CA GLU A 35 -1.44 8.26 5.30
C GLU A 35 -2.70 8.27 4.44
N TYR A 36 -3.23 9.46 4.17
CA TYR A 36 -4.37 9.68 3.28
C TYR A 36 -3.91 10.44 2.05
N PHE A 37 -4.41 10.04 0.88
CA PHE A 37 -4.09 10.66 -0.40
C PHE A 37 -5.36 11.09 -1.12
N ASN A 38 -5.25 12.14 -1.91
CA ASN A 38 -6.38 12.65 -2.70
C ASN A 38 -6.49 11.96 -4.06
N THR A 39 -5.38 11.43 -4.56
CA THR A 39 -5.32 10.74 -5.85
C THR A 39 -4.60 9.40 -5.75
N PRO A 40 -4.93 8.42 -6.61
CA PRO A 40 -4.24 7.13 -6.63
C PRO A 40 -2.75 7.30 -6.98
N GLN A 41 -2.41 8.26 -7.85
CA GLN A 41 -1.04 8.52 -8.27
C GLN A 41 -0.14 9.01 -7.12
N GLU A 42 -0.68 9.85 -6.23
CA GLU A 42 0.03 10.26 -5.00
C GLU A 42 0.31 9.07 -4.09
N LEU A 43 -0.70 8.21 -3.86
CA LEU A 43 -0.56 6.99 -3.08
C LEU A 43 0.52 6.07 -3.67
N ILE A 44 0.50 5.84 -4.99
CA ILE A 44 1.46 4.97 -5.69
C ILE A 44 2.89 5.52 -5.57
N THR A 45 3.04 6.84 -5.75
CA THR A 45 4.34 7.51 -5.62
C THR A 45 4.87 7.40 -4.20
N TRP A 46 4.01 7.60 -3.20
CA TRP A 46 4.37 7.49 -1.80
C TRP A 46 4.79 6.07 -1.44
N ILE A 47 4.04 5.04 -1.87
CA ILE A 47 4.38 3.63 -1.66
C ILE A 47 5.77 3.34 -2.23
N ARG A 48 6.08 3.76 -3.44
CA ARG A 48 7.39 3.53 -4.06
C ARG A 48 8.55 4.20 -3.32
N GLN A 49 8.30 5.32 -2.65
CA GLN A 49 9.31 6.07 -1.91
C GLN A 49 9.50 5.56 -0.48
N ASN A 50 8.45 5.03 0.14
CA ASN A 50 8.46 4.66 1.56
C ASN A 50 8.51 3.15 1.79
N PHE A 51 7.97 2.34 0.88
CA PHE A 51 7.95 0.90 0.99
C PHE A 51 9.05 0.27 0.15
N HIS A 52 9.80 -0.61 0.81
CA HIS A 52 10.82 -1.44 0.21
C HIS A 52 10.41 -2.89 0.30
N ALA A 53 10.67 -3.64 -0.76
CA ALA A 53 10.26 -5.04 -0.87
C ALA A 53 10.86 -5.92 0.24
N GLU A 54 12.01 -5.53 0.80
CA GLU A 54 12.69 -6.18 1.93
C GLU A 54 11.94 -6.06 3.28
N GLN A 55 10.98 -5.14 3.40
CA GLN A 55 10.19 -4.95 4.61
C GLN A 55 9.02 -5.94 4.73
N PHE A 56 8.70 -6.63 3.64
CA PHE A 56 7.57 -7.55 3.54
C PHE A 56 8.01 -9.00 3.63
N CYS A 57 7.21 -9.82 4.32
CA CYS A 57 7.42 -11.26 4.42
C CYS A 57 7.29 -11.94 3.06
N ASP A 58 6.34 -11.47 2.26
CA ASP A 58 6.04 -12.01 0.94
C ASP A 58 6.27 -10.96 -0.13
N LEU A 59 7.42 -11.09 -0.80
CA LEU A 59 7.80 -10.23 -1.93
C LEU A 59 6.75 -10.26 -3.06
N ASN A 60 6.08 -11.40 -3.24
CA ASN A 60 5.06 -11.57 -4.27
C ASN A 60 3.83 -10.68 -4.01
N GLU A 61 3.37 -10.57 -2.75
CA GLU A 61 2.23 -9.71 -2.41
C GLU A 61 2.52 -8.25 -2.74
N TYR A 62 3.72 -7.79 -2.37
CA TYR A 62 4.17 -6.43 -2.69
C TYR A 62 4.29 -6.19 -4.21
N GLN A 63 4.87 -7.14 -4.95
CA GLN A 63 5.02 -7.04 -6.40
C GLN A 63 3.67 -7.06 -7.13
N GLU A 64 2.74 -7.91 -6.71
CA GLU A 64 1.41 -8.00 -7.28
C GLU A 64 0.64 -6.68 -7.05
N MET A 65 0.66 -6.16 -5.83
CA MET A 65 0.10 -4.84 -5.53
C MET A 65 0.73 -3.77 -6.42
N MET A 66 2.07 -3.70 -6.48
CA MET A 66 2.78 -2.72 -7.32
C MET A 66 2.42 -2.83 -8.80
N ARG A 67 2.16 -4.03 -9.30
CA ARG A 67 1.73 -4.26 -10.68
C ARG A 67 0.32 -3.73 -10.90
N VAL A 68 -0.64 -4.08 -10.05
CA VAL A 68 -2.02 -3.58 -10.14
C VAL A 68 -2.05 -2.06 -10.05
N LEU A 69 -1.27 -1.49 -9.13
CA LEU A 69 -1.09 -0.06 -8.97
C LEU A 69 -0.50 0.63 -10.21
N GLN A 70 0.45 0.00 -10.91
CA GLN A 70 1.01 0.53 -12.15
C GLN A 70 0.05 0.45 -13.34
N GLU A 71 -0.84 -0.55 -13.35
CA GLU A 71 -1.89 -0.67 -14.36
C GLU A 71 -3.06 0.30 -14.09
N TYR A 72 -3.18 0.79 -12.86
CA TYR A 72 -4.10 1.87 -12.49
C TYR A 72 -3.64 3.20 -13.13
N ARG A 73 -4.38 3.65 -14.15
CA ARG A 73 -4.10 4.86 -14.93
C ARG A 73 -5.06 6.00 -14.61
#